data_AF-A0A926UEW1-F1
#
_entry.id   AF-A0A926UEW1-F1
#
_cell.length_a   1.000
_cell.length_b   1.000
_cell.length_c   1.000
_cell.angle_alpha   90.00
_cell.angle_beta   90.00
_cell.angle_gamma   90.00
#
_symmetry.space_group_name_H-M   'P 1'
#
loop_
_entity.id
_entity.type
_entity.pdbx_description
1 polymer ?
#
loop_
_entity_poly.entity_id
_entity_poly.type
_entity_poly.pdbx_seq_one_letter_code
_entity_poly.pdbx_strand_id
1 'polypeptide(L)'
;MVACTIVQPAGRTAGRKAKMLEQLSSQSIPTERGSNAAVQQNADHEDALAPLACPLACEAFMVLDFEGLPDFKPVDIHFQSQGVTFAGPIALRPSNPAFPPHSGNTVLLGAQENRRPIEAIFAKPVEFVGAWVTASKPMIMSAYDAAGQLLDQATLSAANLGKTDSGLSPNQFLSVRAVGIHRVTFTCYDGNLVLDDLTFYPAVSAISLETTV
;
A
#
# COMPACT_ATOMS: atom_id res chain seq x y z
N MET A 1 4.10 44.22 -24.16
CA MET A 1 2.96 45.09 -23.81
C MET A 1 1.70 44.45 -24.40
N VAL A 2 0.55 44.55 -23.74
CA VAL A 2 -0.73 43.80 -23.95
C VAL A 2 -0.77 42.45 -23.24
N ALA A 3 -1.78 42.06 -22.47
CA ALA A 3 -2.66 42.71 -21.50
C ALA A 3 -3.25 41.55 -20.68
N CYS A 4 -3.15 41.65 -19.36
CA CYS A 4 -3.62 40.68 -18.39
C CYS A 4 -5.11 40.92 -18.13
N THR A 5 -5.96 39.90 -18.20
CA THR A 5 -7.34 39.97 -17.72
C THR A 5 -7.58 38.87 -16.69
N ILE A 6 -7.75 39.30 -15.45
CA ILE A 6 -8.14 38.53 -14.28
C ILE A 6 -9.68 38.49 -14.24
N VAL A 7 -10.26 37.31 -14.01
CA VAL A 7 -11.66 37.15 -13.62
C VAL A 7 -11.69 36.60 -12.18
N GLN A 8 -12.30 37.37 -11.28
CA GLN A 8 -12.55 36.96 -9.89
C GLN A 8 -13.86 36.15 -9.77
N PRO A 9 -13.98 35.24 -8.78
CA PRO A 9 -15.23 34.56 -8.47
C PRO A 9 -16.06 35.33 -7.43
N ALA A 10 -17.37 35.32 -7.62
CA ALA A 10 -18.37 35.80 -6.67
C ALA A 10 -19.01 34.62 -5.93
N GLY A 11 -19.26 34.77 -4.62
CA GLY A 11 -20.22 33.92 -3.90
C GLY A 11 -19.82 33.53 -2.48
N ARG A 12 -19.95 34.47 -1.53
CA ARG A 12 -20.10 34.16 -0.10
C ARG A 12 -21.58 33.91 0.21
N THR A 13 -21.86 32.88 1.00
CA THR A 13 -22.94 32.92 2.00
C THR A 13 -22.65 31.95 3.13
N ALA A 14 -22.40 32.51 4.31
CA ALA A 14 -22.40 31.83 5.59
C ALA A 14 -23.81 31.87 6.19
N GLY A 15 -24.20 30.86 6.98
CA GLY A 15 -25.28 31.06 7.95
C GLY A 15 -25.89 29.81 8.57
N ARG A 16 -25.58 29.63 9.87
CA ARG A 16 -26.49 29.20 10.97
C ARG A 16 -26.93 27.71 10.94
N LYS A 17 -27.10 26.99 12.05
CA LYS A 17 -27.03 27.21 13.51
C LYS A 17 -27.04 25.83 14.18
N ALA A 18 -26.36 25.71 15.32
CA ALA A 18 -26.51 24.61 16.27
C ALA A 18 -27.86 24.66 17.01
N LYS A 19 -28.30 23.49 17.51
CA LYS A 19 -29.01 23.16 18.77
C LYS A 19 -30.10 22.09 18.53
N MET A 20 -29.96 20.90 19.11
CA MET A 20 -31.07 20.28 19.84
C MET A 20 -30.55 19.26 20.85
N LEU A 21 -31.04 19.42 22.07
CA LEU A 21 -30.68 18.71 23.31
C LEU A 21 -31.37 17.35 23.43
N GLU A 22 -30.70 16.49 24.20
CA GLU A 22 -31.21 15.48 25.14
C GLU A 22 -32.71 15.19 25.20
N GLN A 23 -33.05 13.89 25.20
CA GLN A 23 -34.13 13.34 26.03
C GLN A 23 -33.87 11.86 26.38
N LEU A 24 -33.41 11.65 27.62
CA LEU A 24 -33.85 10.70 28.65
C LEU A 24 -34.48 9.33 28.27
N SER A 25 -33.98 8.31 28.97
CA SER A 25 -34.75 7.40 29.86
C SER A 25 -34.76 5.89 29.51
N SER A 26 -33.95 5.16 30.28
CA SER A 26 -34.30 4.03 31.16
C SER A 26 -34.80 2.68 30.61
N GLN A 27 -34.26 1.62 31.21
CA GLN A 27 -34.82 0.28 31.57
C GLN A 27 -33.88 -0.85 31.11
N SER A 28 -33.53 -1.90 31.85
CA SER A 28 -33.62 -2.30 33.27
C SER A 28 -32.91 -3.66 33.37
N ILE A 29 -32.18 -3.90 34.46
CA ILE A 29 -31.45 -5.16 34.75
C ILE A 29 -32.34 -6.05 35.63
N PRO A 30 -32.40 -7.38 35.39
CA PRO A 30 -32.73 -8.33 36.45
C PRO A 30 -31.52 -9.19 36.83
N THR A 31 -31.27 -9.20 38.13
CA THR A 31 -30.40 -10.10 38.89
C THR A 31 -31.18 -11.36 39.23
N GLU A 32 -30.63 -12.55 38.99
CA GLU A 32 -31.03 -13.76 39.74
C GLU A 32 -29.80 -14.53 40.26
N ARG A 33 -29.82 -14.77 41.57
CA ARG A 33 -29.04 -15.76 42.31
C ARG A 33 -29.90 -17.01 42.48
N GLY A 34 -29.31 -18.19 42.31
CA GLY A 34 -29.89 -19.45 42.76
C GLY A 34 -28.81 -20.52 42.89
N SER A 35 -28.69 -21.08 44.08
CA SER A 35 -27.58 -21.93 44.54
C SER A 35 -27.84 -23.44 44.42
N ASN A 36 -26.74 -24.20 44.49
CA ASN A 36 -26.54 -25.51 45.13
C ASN A 36 -26.68 -26.83 44.34
N ALA A 37 -25.50 -27.46 44.22
CA ALA A 37 -25.12 -28.77 44.78
C ALA A 37 -25.29 -30.06 43.96
N ALA A 38 -24.10 -30.59 43.63
CA ALA A 38 -23.63 -31.99 43.66
C ALA A 38 -24.31 -33.04 42.78
N VAL A 39 -23.50 -33.78 42.00
CA VAL A 39 -23.34 -35.26 42.07
C VAL A 39 -22.58 -35.81 40.84
N GLN A 40 -21.63 -36.71 41.15
CA GLN A 40 -20.99 -37.78 40.37
C GLN A 40 -20.06 -37.52 39.16
N GLN A 41 -18.87 -38.13 39.32
CA GLN A 41 -17.85 -38.51 38.34
C GLN A 41 -18.37 -39.49 37.28
N ASN A 42 -17.79 -39.41 36.06
CA ASN A 42 -17.51 -40.48 35.09
C ASN A 42 -16.60 -39.83 34.01
N ALA A 43 -15.29 -40.08 33.97
CA ALA A 43 -14.61 -41.21 33.33
C ALA A 43 -14.80 -41.25 31.79
N ASP A 44 -13.69 -40.98 31.09
CA ASP A 44 -13.25 -41.59 29.83
C ASP A 44 -13.95 -41.21 28.51
N HIS A 45 -13.49 -40.12 27.88
CA HIS A 45 -13.18 -40.06 26.43
C HIS A 45 -12.46 -38.73 26.12
N GLU A 46 -11.16 -38.67 26.43
CA GLU A 46 -10.25 -37.68 25.84
C GLU A 46 -9.96 -38.12 24.40
N ASP A 47 -10.95 -37.96 23.52
CA ASP A 47 -10.72 -37.95 22.09
C ASP A 47 -10.06 -36.60 21.81
N ALA A 48 -8.73 -36.61 21.82
CA ALA A 48 -7.88 -35.46 21.62
C ALA A 48 -8.19 -34.84 20.27
N LEU A 49 -9.09 -33.86 20.26
CA LEU A 49 -9.17 -32.85 19.22
C LEU A 49 -7.82 -32.13 19.24
N ALA A 50 -6.88 -32.65 18.46
CA ALA A 50 -5.66 -31.95 18.11
C ALA A 50 -6.08 -30.53 17.70
N PRO A 51 -5.47 -29.46 18.24
CA PRO A 51 -5.73 -28.14 17.73
C PRO A 51 -5.37 -28.19 16.25
N LEU A 52 -6.38 -27.98 15.39
CA LEU A 52 -6.17 -27.63 14.00
C LEU A 52 -5.36 -26.33 14.03
N ALA A 53 -4.04 -26.44 14.15
CA ALA A 53 -3.12 -25.35 13.97
C ALA A 53 -3.35 -24.90 12.54
N CYS A 54 -4.06 -23.79 12.39
CA CYS A 54 -4.25 -23.14 11.11
C CYS A 54 -2.84 -22.81 10.60
N PRO A 55 -2.31 -23.43 9.53
CA PRO A 55 -1.03 -23.04 8.98
C PRO A 55 -1.24 -21.81 8.10
N LEU A 56 -1.93 -20.80 8.61
CA LEU A 56 -1.83 -19.47 8.05
C LEU A 56 -0.51 -18.93 8.59
N ALA A 57 0.58 -19.31 7.92
CA ALA A 57 1.82 -18.57 8.04
C ALA A 57 1.46 -17.10 7.89
N CYS A 58 1.68 -16.32 8.95
CA CYS A 58 1.49 -14.87 8.89
C CYS A 58 2.40 -14.40 7.74
N GLU A 59 1.80 -14.02 6.61
CA GLU A 59 2.55 -13.48 5.49
C GLU A 59 3.22 -12.21 5.99
N ALA A 60 4.53 -12.29 6.22
CA ALA A 60 5.30 -11.16 6.68
C ALA A 60 5.37 -10.15 5.53
N PHE A 61 4.70 -9.02 5.70
CA PHE A 61 4.88 -7.86 4.84
C PHE A 61 6.34 -7.40 4.95
N MET A 62 6.99 -7.24 3.80
CA MET A 62 8.29 -6.61 3.67
C MET A 62 8.10 -5.18 3.20
N VAL A 63 8.85 -4.25 3.78
CA VAL A 63 8.86 -2.83 3.41
C VAL A 63 10.30 -2.44 3.08
N LEU A 64 10.51 -1.87 1.90
CA LEU A 64 11.77 -1.26 1.49
C LEU A 64 11.64 0.26 1.70
N ASP A 65 12.29 0.79 2.74
CA ASP A 65 12.20 2.20 3.18
C ASP A 65 13.13 3.16 2.42
N PHE A 66 14.00 2.64 1.55
CA PHE A 66 14.98 3.40 0.74
C PHE A 66 16.00 4.24 1.51
N GLU A 67 15.99 4.19 2.84
CA GLU A 67 16.88 4.99 3.67
C GLU A 67 18.33 4.48 3.60
N GLY A 68 19.27 5.41 3.69
CA GLY A 68 20.71 5.11 3.59
C GLY A 68 21.23 4.87 2.17
N LEU A 69 20.36 4.92 1.15
CA LEU A 69 20.81 4.91 -0.24
C LEU A 69 21.60 6.19 -0.59
N PRO A 70 22.66 6.09 -1.41
CA PRO A 70 23.43 7.25 -1.83
C PRO A 70 22.66 8.11 -2.85
N ASP A 71 22.63 9.42 -2.62
CA ASP A 71 21.99 10.39 -3.51
C ASP A 71 22.54 10.32 -4.94
N PHE A 72 21.63 10.42 -5.91
CA PHE A 72 21.88 10.40 -7.35
C PHE A 72 22.61 9.14 -7.85
N LYS A 73 22.43 8.01 -7.15
CA LYS A 73 22.91 6.71 -7.62
C LYS A 73 21.77 5.85 -8.15
N PRO A 74 22.01 5.09 -9.25
CA PRO A 74 21.09 4.05 -9.67
C PRO A 74 20.82 3.07 -8.54
N VAL A 75 19.57 2.66 -8.40
CA VAL A 75 19.16 1.62 -7.47
C VAL A 75 18.89 0.37 -8.30
N ASP A 76 19.75 -0.62 -8.16
CA ASP A 76 19.75 -1.87 -8.93
C ASP A 76 19.66 -3.11 -8.02
N ILE A 77 20.74 -3.46 -7.33
CA ILE A 77 20.91 -4.69 -6.55
C ILE A 77 20.85 -4.44 -5.03
N HIS A 78 20.61 -3.20 -4.62
CA HIS A 78 20.67 -2.78 -3.21
C HIS A 78 19.71 -3.56 -2.30
N PHE A 79 18.60 -4.08 -2.85
CA PHE A 79 17.59 -4.87 -2.13
C PHE A 79 17.58 -6.35 -2.53
N GLN A 80 18.61 -6.83 -3.24
CA GLN A 80 18.65 -8.21 -3.75
C GLN A 80 18.57 -9.26 -2.63
N SER A 81 19.18 -8.97 -1.47
CA SER A 81 19.09 -9.84 -0.28
C SER A 81 17.67 -9.94 0.29
N GLN A 82 16.82 -8.96 0.02
CA GLN A 82 15.40 -8.93 0.37
C GLN A 82 14.53 -9.46 -0.78
N GLY A 83 15.14 -9.97 -1.86
CA GLY A 83 14.46 -10.59 -2.99
C GLY A 83 13.95 -9.61 -4.04
N VAL A 84 14.37 -8.33 -4.02
CA VAL A 84 13.93 -7.32 -4.98
C VAL A 84 15.14 -6.70 -5.67
N THR A 85 15.07 -6.57 -6.99
CA THR A 85 15.99 -5.75 -7.78
C THR A 85 15.21 -4.68 -8.51
N PHE A 86 15.86 -3.54 -8.79
CA PHE A 86 15.24 -2.43 -9.46
C PHE A 86 15.90 -2.17 -10.82
N ALA A 87 15.11 -1.64 -11.76
CA ALA A 87 15.62 -1.09 -13.01
C ALA A 87 14.96 0.26 -13.30
N GLY A 88 15.79 1.27 -13.60
CA GLY A 88 15.32 2.62 -13.94
C GLY A 88 15.35 3.70 -12.85
N PRO A 89 15.23 3.41 -11.53
CA PRO A 89 15.22 4.49 -10.55
C PRO A 89 16.63 4.94 -10.15
N ILE A 90 16.69 6.19 -9.68
CA ILE A 90 17.80 6.71 -8.88
C ILE A 90 17.29 7.06 -7.48
N ALA A 91 18.11 6.85 -6.45
CA ALA A 91 17.80 7.34 -5.11
C ALA A 91 18.13 8.83 -5.02
N LEU A 92 17.30 9.62 -4.35
CA LEU A 92 17.63 10.99 -3.99
C LEU A 92 16.82 11.48 -2.80
N ARG A 93 17.38 12.46 -2.10
CA ARG A 93 16.65 13.32 -1.16
C ARG A 93 15.98 14.49 -1.91
N PRO A 94 14.64 14.59 -1.88
CA PRO A 94 13.94 15.65 -2.62
C PRO A 94 14.28 17.04 -2.09
N SER A 95 14.78 17.93 -2.96
CA SER A 95 14.90 19.36 -2.67
C SER A 95 13.65 20.16 -3.07
N ASN A 96 12.86 19.61 -4.00
CA ASN A 96 11.61 20.20 -4.44
C ASN A 96 10.47 19.74 -3.54
N PRO A 97 9.81 20.64 -2.78
CA PRO A 97 8.73 20.26 -1.86
C PRO A 97 7.46 19.76 -2.56
N ALA A 98 7.38 19.79 -3.88
CA ALA A 98 6.30 19.18 -4.65
C ALA A 98 6.34 17.63 -4.62
N PHE A 99 7.50 17.05 -4.29
CA PHE A 99 7.70 15.60 -4.18
C PHE A 99 8.17 15.23 -2.77
N PRO A 100 7.34 15.42 -1.73
CA PRO A 100 7.73 15.08 -0.37
C PRO A 100 7.85 13.55 -0.22
N PRO A 101 8.85 13.04 0.52
CA PRO A 101 8.87 11.63 0.89
C PRO A 101 7.65 11.30 1.78
N HIS A 102 7.21 10.05 1.75
CA HIS A 102 6.17 9.53 2.65
C HIS A 102 6.76 9.27 4.03
N SER A 103 7.95 8.67 4.10
CA SER A 103 8.71 8.42 5.31
C SER A 103 10.17 8.83 5.13
N GLY A 104 10.93 8.96 6.22
CA GLY A 104 12.36 9.26 6.12
C GLY A 104 12.70 10.53 5.32
N ASN A 105 13.68 10.42 4.42
CA ASN A 105 14.13 11.52 3.57
C ASN A 105 14.50 11.11 2.13
N THR A 106 14.56 9.82 1.81
CA THR A 106 15.02 9.32 0.52
C THR A 106 13.85 8.76 -0.29
N VAL A 107 13.80 9.08 -1.58
CA VAL A 107 12.81 8.51 -2.51
C VAL A 107 13.49 7.90 -3.72
N LEU A 108 12.79 7.00 -4.40
CA LEU A 108 13.17 6.57 -5.75
C LEU A 108 12.55 7.48 -6.79
N LEU A 109 13.37 8.19 -7.57
CA LEU A 109 12.94 8.97 -8.72
C LEU A 109 13.08 8.14 -10.00
N GLY A 110 12.03 8.12 -10.83
CA GLY A 110 12.09 7.52 -12.17
C GLY A 110 13.02 8.32 -13.10
N ALA A 111 13.99 7.64 -13.73
CA ALA A 111 14.97 8.29 -14.59
C ALA A 111 14.32 9.03 -15.78
N GLN A 112 14.59 10.34 -15.84
CA GLN A 112 14.03 11.26 -16.82
C GLN A 112 14.55 11.05 -18.25
N GLU A 113 15.77 10.52 -18.41
CA GLU A 113 16.48 10.54 -19.69
C GLU A 113 15.86 9.65 -20.76
N ASN A 114 14.96 8.71 -20.42
CA ASN A 114 14.41 7.76 -21.39
C ASN A 114 12.91 7.46 -21.22
N ARG A 115 12.15 8.23 -20.42
CA ARG A 115 10.74 7.94 -20.11
C ARG A 115 10.52 6.49 -19.65
N ARG A 116 11.54 5.87 -19.04
CA ARG A 116 11.49 4.47 -18.65
C ARG A 116 10.71 4.34 -17.33
N PRO A 117 9.89 3.29 -17.18
CA PRO A 117 9.24 3.02 -15.91
C PRO A 117 10.30 2.72 -14.83
N ILE A 118 9.89 2.89 -13.58
CA ILE A 118 10.58 2.21 -12.48
C ILE A 118 10.09 0.77 -12.47
N GLU A 119 10.99 -0.20 -12.55
CA GLU A 119 10.65 -1.61 -12.44
C GLU A 119 11.15 -2.18 -11.12
N ALA A 120 10.28 -2.87 -10.39
CA ALA A 120 10.63 -3.73 -9.27
C ALA A 120 10.48 -5.18 -9.72
N ILE A 121 11.55 -5.96 -9.61
CA ILE A 121 11.64 -7.34 -10.07
C ILE A 121 11.88 -8.24 -8.87
N PHE A 122 10.99 -9.22 -8.68
CA PHE A 122 10.99 -10.12 -7.53
C PHE A 122 11.69 -11.43 -7.87
N ALA A 123 12.60 -11.87 -6.99
CA ALA A 123 13.33 -13.13 -7.14
C ALA A 123 12.43 -14.38 -6.99
N LYS A 124 11.30 -14.22 -6.30
CA LYS A 124 10.23 -15.22 -6.15
C LYS A 124 8.89 -14.54 -6.40
N PRO A 125 7.87 -15.26 -6.88
CA PRO A 125 6.54 -14.69 -7.07
C PRO A 125 5.98 -14.13 -5.77
N VAL A 126 5.39 -12.94 -5.87
CA VAL A 126 4.65 -12.27 -4.80
C VAL A 126 3.16 -12.23 -5.13
N GLU A 127 2.33 -12.02 -4.12
CA GLU A 127 0.88 -11.93 -4.29
C GLU A 127 0.36 -10.49 -4.24
N PHE A 128 1.14 -9.60 -3.66
CA PHE A 128 0.80 -8.20 -3.47
C PHE A 128 2.05 -7.35 -3.57
N VAL A 129 1.86 -6.18 -4.17
CA VAL A 129 2.84 -5.10 -4.17
C VAL A 129 2.09 -3.81 -3.97
N GLY A 130 2.65 -2.91 -3.16
CA GLY A 130 2.19 -1.53 -3.02
C GLY A 130 3.34 -0.57 -2.81
N ALA A 131 3.10 0.71 -3.05
CA ALA A 131 4.06 1.78 -2.79
C ALA A 131 3.33 3.10 -2.58
N TRP A 132 3.99 4.02 -1.89
CA TRP A 132 3.55 5.41 -1.78
C TRP A 132 4.09 6.19 -2.98
N VAL A 133 3.19 6.85 -3.71
CA VAL A 133 3.55 7.52 -4.97
C VAL A 133 3.18 9.00 -4.96
N THR A 134 4.09 9.82 -5.49
CA THR A 134 3.83 11.21 -5.86
C THR A 134 4.24 11.44 -7.30
N ALA A 135 3.32 11.93 -8.13
CA ALA A 135 3.50 12.11 -9.57
C ALA A 135 2.98 13.46 -10.07
N SER A 136 3.64 14.01 -11.10
CA SER A 136 3.25 15.28 -11.72
C SER A 136 2.18 15.14 -12.82
N LYS A 137 1.83 13.90 -13.18
CA LYS A 137 0.86 13.53 -14.21
C LYS A 137 0.17 12.22 -13.80
N PRO A 138 -0.94 11.84 -14.47
CA PRO A 138 -1.51 10.52 -14.30
C PRO A 138 -0.45 9.43 -14.48
N MET A 139 -0.55 8.38 -13.66
CA MET A 139 0.41 7.28 -13.68
C MET A 139 -0.28 5.93 -13.53
N ILE A 140 0.45 4.89 -13.91
CA ILE A 140 -0.03 3.51 -13.95
C ILE A 140 0.99 2.63 -13.24
N MET A 141 0.51 1.82 -12.30
CA MET A 141 1.24 0.72 -11.67
C MET A 141 0.73 -0.59 -12.28
N SER A 142 1.59 -1.36 -12.93
CA SER A 142 1.22 -2.62 -13.61
C SER A 142 2.00 -3.80 -13.07
N ALA A 143 1.31 -4.88 -12.74
CA ALA A 143 1.89 -6.15 -12.31
C ALA A 143 1.96 -7.14 -13.46
N TYR A 144 3.06 -7.90 -13.54
CA TYR A 144 3.31 -8.90 -14.57
C TYR A 144 3.78 -10.22 -13.98
N ASP A 145 3.44 -11.31 -14.66
CA ASP A 145 4.01 -12.63 -14.39
C ASP A 145 5.43 -12.78 -14.98
N ALA A 146 6.02 -13.98 -14.81
CA ALA A 146 7.35 -14.30 -15.33
C ALA A 146 7.43 -14.30 -16.88
N ALA A 147 6.30 -14.52 -17.57
CA ALA A 147 6.20 -14.46 -19.03
C ALA A 147 5.96 -13.03 -19.55
N GLY A 148 5.83 -12.05 -18.65
CA GLY A 148 5.53 -10.66 -18.99
C GLY A 148 4.07 -10.40 -19.31
N GLN A 149 3.15 -11.30 -18.98
CA GLN A 149 1.71 -11.07 -19.11
C GLN A 149 1.23 -10.14 -18.01
N LEU A 150 0.38 -9.17 -18.35
CA LEU A 150 -0.23 -8.26 -17.39
C LEU A 150 -1.22 -9.04 -16.52
N LEU A 151 -1.04 -8.96 -15.20
CA LEU A 151 -1.87 -9.62 -14.21
C LEU A 151 -2.88 -8.66 -13.57
N ASP A 152 -2.43 -7.47 -13.20
CA ASP A 152 -3.25 -6.47 -12.51
C ASP A 152 -2.68 -5.05 -12.72
N GLN A 153 -3.50 -4.03 -12.45
CA GLN A 153 -3.13 -2.64 -12.63
C GLN A 153 -3.86 -1.70 -11.66
N ALA A 154 -3.12 -0.73 -11.11
CA ALA A 154 -3.67 0.39 -10.36
C ALA A 154 -3.28 1.70 -11.04
N THR A 155 -4.10 2.74 -10.88
CA THR A 155 -3.88 4.03 -11.54
C THR A 155 -4.01 5.19 -10.57
N LEU A 156 -3.18 6.21 -10.78
CA LEU A 156 -3.38 7.54 -10.25
C LEU A 156 -3.95 8.40 -11.38
N SER A 157 -5.21 8.83 -11.24
CA SER A 157 -5.96 9.47 -12.33
C SER A 157 -5.52 10.90 -12.65
N ALA A 158 -4.80 11.55 -11.75
CA ALA A 158 -4.33 12.93 -11.89
C ALA A 158 -2.97 13.12 -11.20
N ALA A 159 -2.37 14.30 -11.36
CA ALA A 159 -1.21 14.69 -10.56
C ALA A 159 -1.58 14.79 -9.07
N ASN A 160 -0.63 14.56 -8.18
CA ASN A 160 -0.80 14.68 -6.73
C ASN A 160 0.38 15.41 -6.07
N LEU A 161 0.84 16.51 -6.66
CA LEU A 161 2.02 17.22 -6.20
C LEU A 161 1.76 17.94 -4.87
N GLY A 162 2.74 17.87 -3.97
CA GLY A 162 2.74 18.64 -2.72
C GLY A 162 2.71 20.16 -2.97
N LYS A 163 2.06 20.91 -2.08
CA LYS A 163 1.94 22.38 -2.16
C LYS A 163 1.32 22.88 -3.47
N THR A 164 0.47 22.06 -4.10
CA THR A 164 -0.33 22.46 -5.26
C THR A 164 -1.81 22.16 -5.01
N ASP A 165 -2.69 22.81 -5.76
CA ASP A 165 -4.13 22.60 -5.69
C ASP A 165 -4.59 21.41 -6.57
N SER A 166 -3.77 20.35 -6.69
CA SER A 166 -3.99 19.23 -7.61
C SER A 166 -5.19 18.33 -7.28
N GLY A 167 -5.95 18.62 -6.21
CA GLY A 167 -7.12 17.85 -5.76
C GLY A 167 -6.79 16.49 -5.12
N LEU A 168 -5.62 15.93 -5.41
CA LEU A 168 -5.05 14.76 -4.76
C LEU A 168 -3.85 15.16 -3.90
N SER A 169 -3.81 14.65 -2.67
CA SER A 169 -2.67 14.82 -1.76
C SER A 169 -1.46 13.99 -2.23
N PRO A 170 -0.22 14.47 -2.02
CA PRO A 170 0.98 13.68 -2.27
C PRO A 170 0.98 12.39 -1.46
N ASN A 171 1.80 11.43 -1.89
CA ASN A 171 1.94 10.11 -1.30
C ASN A 171 0.59 9.40 -1.25
N GLN A 172 0.04 9.09 -2.43
CA GLN A 172 -1.09 8.17 -2.53
C GLN A 172 -0.55 6.74 -2.52
N PHE A 173 -1.15 5.84 -1.75
CA PHE A 173 -0.78 4.43 -1.78
C PHE A 173 -1.46 3.76 -2.97
N LEU A 174 -0.66 3.20 -3.88
CA LEU A 174 -1.14 2.34 -4.95
C LEU A 174 -0.73 0.90 -4.66
N SER A 175 -1.59 -0.05 -5.03
CA SER A 175 -1.32 -1.46 -4.87
C SER A 175 -1.96 -2.31 -5.95
N VAL A 176 -1.35 -3.44 -6.22
CA VAL A 176 -1.81 -4.49 -7.14
C VAL A 176 -1.79 -5.84 -6.41
N ARG A 177 -2.72 -6.73 -6.76
CA ARG A 177 -2.83 -8.06 -6.16
C ARG A 177 -3.16 -9.11 -7.20
N ALA A 178 -2.26 -10.08 -7.35
CA ALA A 178 -2.45 -11.21 -8.26
C ALA A 178 -1.51 -12.35 -7.85
N VAL A 179 -1.90 -13.58 -8.15
CA VAL A 179 -1.02 -14.73 -7.94
C VAL A 179 0.11 -14.71 -8.98
N GLY A 180 1.35 -14.81 -8.51
CA GLY A 180 2.49 -15.01 -9.41
C GLY A 180 3.14 -13.73 -9.96
N ILE A 181 3.00 -12.58 -9.27
CA ILE A 181 3.65 -11.34 -9.67
C ILE A 181 5.17 -11.51 -9.59
N HIS A 182 5.86 -11.32 -10.72
CA HIS A 182 7.33 -11.33 -10.81
C HIS A 182 7.91 -9.95 -11.08
N ARG A 183 7.11 -9.04 -11.63
CA ARG A 183 7.54 -7.67 -11.95
C ARG A 183 6.40 -6.70 -11.74
N VAL A 184 6.72 -5.53 -11.18
CA VAL A 184 5.83 -4.37 -11.20
C VAL A 184 6.52 -3.20 -11.88
N THR A 185 5.78 -2.46 -12.70
CA THR A 185 6.27 -1.23 -13.33
C THR A 185 5.45 -0.02 -12.88
N PHE A 186 6.11 1.09 -12.60
CA PHE A 186 5.49 2.39 -12.32
C PHE A 186 5.79 3.33 -13.48
N THR A 187 4.73 3.72 -14.22
CA THR A 187 4.84 4.50 -15.45
C THR A 187 4.08 5.82 -15.31
N CYS A 188 4.78 6.94 -15.49
CA CYS A 188 4.19 8.27 -15.59
C CYS A 188 4.55 8.84 -16.96
N TYR A 189 3.57 9.01 -17.83
CA TYR A 189 3.80 9.52 -19.19
C TYR A 189 3.99 11.04 -19.15
N ASP A 190 5.09 11.51 -19.73
CA ASP A 190 5.43 12.95 -19.80
C ASP A 190 5.42 13.66 -18.44
N GLY A 191 5.83 12.94 -17.39
CA GLY A 191 5.85 13.44 -16.03
C GLY A 191 6.94 12.82 -15.17
N ASN A 192 7.10 13.39 -13.98
CA ASN A 192 7.97 12.89 -12.94
C ASN A 192 7.15 12.08 -11.97
N LEU A 193 7.73 11.00 -11.46
CA LEU A 193 7.17 10.20 -10.39
C LEU A 193 8.26 9.87 -9.37
N VAL A 194 7.90 9.92 -8.09
CA VAL A 194 8.71 9.40 -7.00
C VAL A 194 7.94 8.29 -6.30
N LEU A 195 8.69 7.28 -5.85
CA LEU A 195 8.18 6.18 -5.04
C LEU A 195 8.85 6.21 -3.67
N ASP A 196 8.08 5.81 -2.67
CA ASP A 196 8.54 5.60 -1.32
C ASP A 196 7.90 4.35 -0.69
N ASP A 197 8.58 3.75 0.27
CA ASP A 197 8.14 2.58 1.05
C ASP A 197 7.51 1.45 0.20
N LEU A 198 8.29 0.77 -0.66
CA LEU A 198 7.78 -0.37 -1.44
C LEU A 198 7.43 -1.53 -0.50
N THR A 199 6.16 -1.92 -0.51
CA THR A 199 5.61 -2.98 0.34
C THR A 199 5.23 -4.20 -0.48
N PHE A 200 5.57 -5.41 -0.04
CA PHE A 200 5.17 -6.65 -0.73
C PHE A 200 5.15 -7.83 0.23
N TYR A 201 4.51 -8.93 -0.18
CA TYR A 201 4.61 -10.21 0.53
C TYR A 201 4.61 -11.39 -0.47
N PRO A 202 5.32 -12.49 -0.14
CA PRO A 202 5.50 -13.63 -1.04
C PRO A 202 4.19 -14.38 -1.27
N ALA A 203 4.07 -15.05 -2.43
CA ALA A 203 2.95 -15.95 -2.67
C ALA A 203 3.01 -17.15 -1.71
N VAL A 204 1.88 -17.53 -1.11
CA VAL A 204 1.81 -18.74 -0.29
C VAL A 204 1.81 -19.93 -1.22
N SER A 205 2.82 -20.79 -1.08
CA SER A 205 2.79 -22.09 -1.74
C SER A 205 1.67 -22.90 -1.11
N ALA A 206 0.61 -23.20 -1.87
CA ALA A 206 -0.40 -24.14 -1.44
C ALA A 206 0.30 -25.49 -1.16
N ILE A 207 0.27 -25.93 0.10
CA ILE A 207 0.71 -27.27 0.45
C ILE A 207 -0.34 -28.20 -0.14
N SER A 208 -0.03 -28.86 -1.26
CA SER A 208 -0.87 -29.95 -1.76
C SER A 208 -0.87 -31.05 -0.70
N LEU A 209 -1.98 -31.20 0.02
CA LEU A 209 -2.22 -32.40 0.82
C LEU A 209 -2.44 -33.55 -0.16
N GLU A 210 -1.39 -34.31 -0.45
CA GLU A 210 -1.55 -35.63 -1.05
C GLU A 210 -2.27 -36.51 -0.04
N THR A 211 -3.59 -36.63 -0.18
CA THR A 211 -4.37 -37.64 0.51
C THR A 211 -3.92 -39.01 -0.02
N THR A 212 -3.01 -39.66 0.70
CA THR A 212 -2.75 -41.08 0.49
C THR A 212 -3.98 -41.83 0.96
N VAL A 213 -4.71 -42.45 0.02
CA VAL A 213 -5.80 -43.41 0.31
C VAL A 213 -5.22 -44.81 0.28
#